data_AF-A0A7S1Y1X3-F1
#
_entry.id   AF-A0A7S1Y1X3-F1
#
_cell.length_a   1.000
_cell.length_b   1.000
_cell.length_c   1.000
_cell.angle_alpha   90.00
_cell.angle_beta   90.00
_cell.angle_gamma   90.00
#
_symmetry.space_group_name_H-M   'P 1'
#
loop_
_entity.id
_entity.type
_entity.pdbx_description
1 polymer ?
#
loop_
_entity_poly.entity_id
_entity_poly.type
_entity_poly.pdbx_seq_one_letter_code
_entity_poly.pdbx_strand_id
1 'polypeptide(L)'
;GVGGMMPPMGAGGMPGVQQPPVAGPTRDPRGDGQPVAPEMDSASQFNMESMLKNAVDTSAKVNPRGINSADSVMTALPEGLSRPGGGCEVVPGHTLKPFSGQYRSGKTHNGIRVFSSKQHPHSEAFLQENFHAVDTFGDVLQNLCGVYDLNLGSIAIFHDPTGGTIAFNAGKALHFNVRFFYALHYSLNKSHSRDAYSYWFTTIAHELA
;
A
#
# COMPACT_ATOMS: atom_id res chain seq x y z
N GLY A 1 -37.52 42.56 62.58
CA GLY A 1 -37.22 42.25 63.99
C GLY A 1 -36.00 41.37 64.02
N VAL A 2 -35.02 41.78 64.81
CA VAL A 2 -33.65 41.26 64.88
C VAL A 2 -33.58 40.08 65.85
N GLY A 3 -32.64 39.16 65.63
CA GLY A 3 -31.84 38.59 66.72
C GLY A 3 -32.22 37.20 67.23
N GLY A 4 -31.19 36.39 67.50
CA GLY A 4 -31.32 35.18 68.32
C GLY A 4 -30.22 34.12 68.15
N MET A 5 -29.00 34.42 68.59
CA MET A 5 -27.94 33.46 69.00
C MET A 5 -28.52 32.39 69.97
N MET A 6 -28.20 31.08 69.93
CA MET A 6 -26.99 30.35 70.42
C MET A 6 -27.44 28.88 70.81
N PRO A 7 -26.61 27.92 71.31
CA PRO A 7 -25.66 26.99 70.65
C PRO A 7 -25.97 25.50 71.05
N PRO A 8 -24.98 24.65 71.42
CA PRO A 8 -24.08 23.78 70.63
C PRO A 8 -24.46 22.28 70.74
N MET A 9 -23.70 21.36 70.13
CA MET A 9 -23.24 20.08 70.72
C MET A 9 -22.51 19.23 69.66
N GLY A 10 -21.33 18.71 70.03
CA GLY A 10 -20.57 17.77 69.23
C GLY A 10 -20.85 16.30 69.58
N ALA A 11 -20.10 15.44 68.88
CA ALA A 11 -19.89 13.99 69.06
C ALA A 11 -20.80 13.04 68.26
N GLY A 12 -20.16 12.15 67.49
CA GLY A 12 -20.75 10.93 66.93
C GLY A 12 -20.21 10.55 65.55
N GLY A 13 -19.16 9.73 65.49
CA GLY A 13 -18.59 9.22 64.23
C GLY A 13 -19.34 8.03 63.63
N MET A 14 -19.00 7.70 62.37
CA MET A 14 -18.98 6.38 61.70
C MET A 14 -18.73 6.58 60.17
N PRO A 15 -18.34 5.55 59.40
CA PRO A 15 -17.16 5.60 58.52
C PRO A 15 -17.47 5.85 57.03
N GLY A 16 -16.57 6.55 56.35
CA GLY A 16 -16.50 6.61 54.88
C GLY A 16 -15.76 5.40 54.33
N VAL A 17 -16.45 4.63 53.51
CA VAL A 17 -15.97 3.43 52.80
C VAL A 17 -14.75 3.77 51.94
N GLN A 18 -13.61 3.11 52.21
CA GLN A 18 -12.44 3.12 51.32
C GLN A 18 -12.79 2.39 50.03
N GLN A 19 -12.81 3.12 48.91
CA GLN A 19 -12.73 2.51 47.59
C GLN A 19 -11.29 2.07 47.33
N PRO A 20 -11.05 0.85 46.81
CA PRO A 20 -9.70 0.41 46.47
C PRO A 20 -9.14 1.26 45.31
N PRO A 21 -7.84 1.62 45.34
CA PRO A 21 -7.24 2.35 44.24
C PRO A 21 -7.25 1.47 42.98
N VAL A 22 -7.93 1.97 41.95
CA VAL A 22 -7.93 1.37 40.61
C VAL A 22 -6.50 1.45 40.08
N ALA A 23 -5.86 0.28 39.90
CA ALA A 23 -4.56 0.18 39.27
C ALA A 23 -4.68 0.67 37.82
N GLY A 24 -4.20 1.89 37.56
CA GLY A 24 -4.03 2.42 36.21
C GLY A 24 -2.93 1.65 35.47
N PRO A 25 -2.96 1.63 34.12
CA PRO A 25 -1.96 0.96 33.33
C PRO A 25 -0.58 1.55 33.62
N THR A 26 0.39 0.65 33.81
CA THR A 26 1.81 0.92 34.00
C THR A 26 2.29 1.91 32.94
N ARG A 27 2.77 3.07 33.37
CA ARG A 27 3.41 4.07 32.51
C ARG A 27 4.63 3.46 31.84
N ASP A 28 4.66 3.49 30.52
CA ASP A 28 5.89 3.38 29.74
C ASP A 28 6.85 4.51 30.18
N PRO A 29 8.13 4.25 30.48
CA PRO A 29 9.06 5.28 30.92
C PRO A 29 9.65 6.12 29.75
N ARG A 30 9.05 6.08 28.55
CA ARG A 30 9.50 6.89 27.41
C ARG A 30 8.57 8.07 27.22
N GLY A 31 8.88 9.14 27.95
CA GLY A 31 8.28 10.44 27.76
C GLY A 31 8.59 11.02 26.38
N ASP A 32 7.56 11.61 25.79
CA ASP A 32 7.55 12.72 24.84
C ASP A 32 8.92 13.22 24.33
N GLY A 33 9.17 12.99 23.04
CA GLY A 33 9.95 13.92 22.20
C GLY A 33 11.44 14.08 22.50
N GLN A 34 12.12 13.12 23.14
CA GLN A 34 13.59 13.17 23.18
C GLN A 34 14.18 12.98 21.77
N PRO A 35 15.08 13.87 21.32
CA PRO A 35 15.79 13.69 20.06
C PRO A 35 16.48 12.34 20.04
N VAL A 36 16.24 11.56 18.99
CA VAL A 36 16.98 10.33 18.76
C VAL A 36 18.45 10.70 18.61
N ALA A 37 19.35 9.92 19.23
CA ALA A 37 20.78 10.18 19.10
C ALA A 37 21.17 10.15 17.60
N PRO A 38 21.97 11.10 17.09
CA PRO A 38 22.32 11.19 15.67
C PRO A 38 22.90 9.89 15.09
N GLU A 39 23.54 9.08 15.93
CA GLU A 39 24.10 7.76 15.61
C GLU A 39 23.01 6.70 15.36
N MET A 40 21.92 6.70 16.15
CA MET A 40 20.80 5.78 15.93
C MET A 40 19.96 6.23 14.73
N ASP A 41 19.82 7.54 14.52
CA ASP A 41 19.15 8.09 13.34
C ASP A 41 19.92 7.74 12.06
N SER A 42 21.24 7.96 12.04
CA SER A 42 22.09 7.60 10.89
C SER A 42 22.13 6.10 10.63
N ALA A 43 22.17 5.25 11.66
CA ALA A 43 22.07 3.80 11.50
C ALA A 43 20.71 3.36 10.96
N SER A 44 19.61 3.97 11.43
CA SER A 44 18.26 3.69 10.92
C SER A 44 18.10 4.12 9.46
N GLN A 45 18.64 5.28 9.09
CA GLN A 45 18.68 5.80 7.73
C GLN A 45 19.50 4.86 6.83
N PHE A 46 20.70 4.47 7.25
CA PHE A 46 21.55 3.55 6.50
C PHE A 46 20.86 2.21 6.25
N ASN A 47 20.16 1.68 7.26
CA ASN A 47 19.42 0.43 7.12
C ASN A 47 18.27 0.55 6.11
N MET A 48 17.50 1.65 6.14
CA MET A 48 16.44 1.91 5.16
C MET A 48 17.00 2.08 3.75
N GLU A 49 18.08 2.84 3.59
CA GLU A 49 18.77 3.01 2.30
C GLU A 49 19.29 1.68 1.75
N SER A 50 19.86 0.83 2.61
CA SER A 50 20.32 -0.51 2.23
C SER A 50 19.16 -1.43 1.83
N MET A 51 18.03 -1.38 2.55
CA MET A 51 16.83 -2.14 2.19
C MET A 51 16.27 -1.69 0.83
N LEU A 52 16.12 -0.39 0.61
CA LEU A 52 15.65 0.17 -0.67
C LEU A 52 16.60 -0.19 -1.82
N LYS A 53 17.91 -0.04 -1.61
CA LYS A 53 18.91 -0.41 -2.59
C LYS A 53 18.84 -1.89 -2.96
N ASN A 54 18.71 -2.77 -1.97
CA ASN A 54 18.53 -4.20 -2.22
C ASN A 54 17.21 -4.52 -2.95
N ALA A 55 16.11 -3.81 -2.64
CA ALA A 55 14.84 -4.00 -3.34
C ALA A 55 14.95 -3.61 -4.82
N VAL A 56 15.61 -2.48 -5.11
CA VAL A 56 15.92 -2.01 -6.46
C VAL A 56 16.85 -3.00 -7.18
N ASP A 57 18.00 -3.34 -6.57
CA ASP A 57 19.01 -4.22 -7.16
C ASP A 57 18.46 -5.62 -7.45
N THR A 58 17.56 -6.10 -6.60
CA THR A 58 16.96 -7.41 -6.79
C THR A 58 15.68 -7.40 -7.62
N SER A 59 15.23 -6.23 -8.09
CA SER A 59 14.09 -6.12 -8.99
C SER A 59 14.31 -6.96 -10.26
N ALA A 60 13.40 -7.88 -10.53
CA ALA A 60 13.52 -8.83 -11.62
C ALA A 60 12.66 -8.42 -12.80
N LYS A 61 13.11 -8.78 -14.01
CA LYS A 61 12.32 -8.61 -15.22
C LYS A 61 11.01 -9.37 -15.07
N VAL A 62 9.86 -8.73 -15.33
CA VAL A 62 8.53 -9.38 -15.21
C VAL A 62 8.58 -10.74 -15.93
N ASN A 63 8.15 -11.82 -15.28
CA ASN A 63 8.12 -13.13 -15.92
C ASN A 63 6.65 -13.52 -16.17
N PRO A 64 6.19 -13.60 -17.44
CA PRO A 64 4.81 -13.96 -17.73
C PRO A 64 4.46 -15.38 -17.26
N ARG A 65 5.44 -16.24 -16.93
CA ARG A 65 5.18 -17.56 -16.35
C ARG A 65 4.91 -17.53 -14.84
N GLY A 66 5.48 -16.56 -14.10
CA GLY A 66 5.21 -16.41 -12.66
C GLY A 66 3.76 -16.01 -12.34
N ILE A 67 3.08 -15.47 -13.35
CA ILE A 67 1.66 -15.10 -13.39
C ILE A 67 0.77 -16.35 -13.63
N ASN A 68 1.34 -17.55 -13.83
CA ASN A 68 0.58 -18.78 -14.15
C ASN A 68 0.81 -19.96 -13.19
N SER A 69 1.53 -19.78 -12.07
CA SER A 69 1.70 -20.85 -11.09
C SER A 69 0.39 -21.14 -10.36
N ALA A 70 0.03 -22.42 -10.24
CA ALA A 70 -1.16 -22.89 -9.54
C ALA A 70 -1.03 -22.71 -8.01
N ASP A 71 -2.19 -22.58 -7.36
CA ASP A 71 -2.42 -22.40 -5.93
C ASP A 71 -1.34 -23.02 -5.02
N SER A 72 -0.69 -22.17 -4.23
CA SER A 72 -0.15 -22.59 -2.94
C SER A 72 -1.15 -22.17 -1.88
N VAL A 73 -2.32 -22.82 -1.86
CA VAL A 73 -3.23 -22.75 -0.71
C VAL A 73 -2.46 -23.36 0.46
N MET A 74 -1.99 -22.50 1.36
CA MET A 74 -1.54 -22.94 2.67
C MET A 74 -2.80 -23.29 3.47
N THR A 75 -3.39 -24.45 3.18
CA THR A 75 -4.47 -25.03 3.98
C THR A 75 -3.87 -25.43 5.33
N ALA A 76 -4.09 -24.58 6.33
CA ALA A 76 -4.44 -24.90 7.72
C ALA A 76 -3.78 -23.90 8.69
N LEU A 77 -4.47 -22.79 8.96
CA LEU A 77 -4.34 -22.13 10.25
C LEU A 77 -5.32 -22.81 11.22
N PRO A 78 -4.90 -23.19 12.44
CA PRO A 78 -5.78 -23.82 13.42
C PRO A 78 -6.98 -22.93 13.77
N GLU A 79 -8.12 -23.58 13.97
CA GLU A 79 -9.40 -22.94 14.24
C GLU A 79 -9.36 -22.14 15.55
N GLY A 80 -9.60 -20.82 15.48
CA GLY A 80 -9.64 -19.92 16.65
C GLY A 80 -8.73 -18.68 16.57
N LEU A 81 -7.88 -18.55 15.55
CA LEU A 81 -7.05 -17.36 15.29
C LEU A 81 -7.54 -16.50 14.10
N SER A 82 -8.79 -16.69 13.70
CA SER A 82 -9.43 -15.87 12.67
C SER A 82 -9.66 -14.45 13.20
N ARG A 83 -8.79 -13.51 12.84
CA ARG A 83 -9.14 -12.08 12.89
C ARG A 83 -10.37 -11.86 12.01
N PRO A 84 -11.41 -11.15 12.47
CA PRO A 84 -12.41 -10.60 11.55
C PRO A 84 -11.70 -9.61 10.63
N GLY A 85 -11.45 -10.01 9.38
CA GLY A 85 -10.59 -9.30 8.42
C GLY A 85 -9.37 -10.09 7.94
N GLY A 86 -9.27 -11.37 8.27
CA GLY A 86 -8.20 -12.27 7.81
C GLY A 86 -8.25 -12.57 6.32
N GLY A 87 -7.34 -11.96 5.57
CA GLY A 87 -6.84 -12.46 4.30
C GLY A 87 -5.53 -11.77 3.99
N CYS A 88 -4.40 -12.47 4.12
CA CYS A 88 -3.23 -12.11 3.34
C CYS A 88 -3.69 -12.07 1.89
N GLU A 89 -3.65 -10.90 1.25
CA GLU A 89 -4.17 -10.69 -0.10
C GLU A 89 -3.45 -11.64 -1.06
N VAL A 90 -4.15 -12.70 -1.47
CA VAL A 90 -3.64 -13.72 -2.38
C VAL A 90 -3.53 -13.12 -3.78
N VAL A 91 -2.32 -12.65 -4.08
CA VAL A 91 -1.66 -12.39 -5.36
C VAL A 91 -2.59 -12.32 -6.59
N PRO A 92 -3.04 -11.11 -7.00
CA PRO A 92 -3.84 -10.89 -8.22
C PRO A 92 -3.19 -11.40 -9.51
N GLY A 93 -1.86 -11.59 -9.51
CA GLY A 93 -1.08 -12.03 -10.66
C GLY A 93 -1.65 -13.25 -11.38
N HIS A 94 -2.12 -14.29 -10.68
CA HIS A 94 -2.62 -15.52 -11.32
C HIS A 94 -3.83 -15.30 -12.25
N THR A 95 -4.58 -14.21 -12.02
CA THR A 95 -5.75 -13.84 -12.83
C THR A 95 -5.40 -13.01 -14.07
N LEU A 96 -4.14 -12.71 -14.34
CA LEU A 96 -3.74 -11.87 -15.47
C LEU A 96 -3.24 -12.70 -16.66
N LYS A 97 -3.56 -12.27 -17.88
CA LYS A 97 -3.02 -12.79 -19.14
C LYS A 97 -2.31 -11.68 -19.91
N PRO A 98 -1.24 -11.97 -20.67
CA PRO A 98 -0.62 -11.00 -21.55
C PRO A 98 -1.65 -10.39 -22.50
N PHE A 99 -1.68 -9.06 -22.59
CA PHE A 99 -2.54 -8.38 -23.54
C PHE A 99 -2.01 -8.59 -24.95
N SER A 100 -2.85 -9.06 -25.87
CA SER A 100 -2.40 -9.33 -27.24
C SER A 100 -2.31 -8.07 -28.11
N GLY A 101 -2.90 -6.93 -27.71
CA GLY A 101 -2.77 -5.65 -28.41
C GLY A 101 -3.40 -5.59 -29.81
N GLN A 102 -3.48 -4.38 -30.38
CA GLN A 102 -3.90 -4.15 -31.77
C GLN A 102 -2.78 -4.54 -32.76
N TYR A 103 -1.52 -4.57 -32.30
CA TYR A 103 -0.31 -4.85 -33.09
C TYR A 103 0.54 -6.03 -32.57
N ARG A 104 -0.01 -6.93 -31.75
CA ARG A 104 0.72 -8.09 -31.18
C ARG A 104 1.95 -7.78 -30.34
N SER A 105 2.18 -6.52 -29.93
CA SER A 105 3.31 -6.17 -29.07
C SER A 105 3.02 -6.47 -27.59
N GLY A 106 1.76 -6.31 -27.16
CA GLY A 106 1.37 -6.42 -25.75
C GLY A 106 2.14 -5.46 -24.83
N LYS A 107 2.63 -4.36 -25.39
CA LYS A 107 3.53 -3.41 -24.73
C LYS A 107 3.17 -1.98 -25.10
N THR A 108 3.41 -1.06 -24.16
CA THR A 108 3.46 0.38 -24.44
C THR A 108 4.58 0.72 -25.42
N HIS A 109 4.56 1.92 -25.98
CA HIS A 109 5.59 2.42 -26.90
C HIS A 109 7.00 2.43 -26.27
N ASN A 110 7.11 2.61 -24.96
CA ASN A 110 8.37 2.55 -24.22
C ASN A 110 8.74 1.14 -23.71
N GLY A 111 7.98 0.11 -24.10
CA GLY A 111 8.34 -1.30 -23.90
C GLY A 111 7.84 -1.95 -22.61
N ILE A 112 7.03 -1.25 -21.81
CA ILE A 112 6.40 -1.80 -20.61
C ILE A 112 5.33 -2.82 -21.03
N ARG A 113 5.32 -3.98 -20.38
CA ARG A 113 4.34 -5.03 -20.69
C ARG A 113 2.97 -4.73 -20.14
N VAL A 114 1.95 -5.07 -20.91
CA VAL A 114 0.55 -4.85 -20.59
C VAL A 114 -0.16 -6.20 -20.41
N PHE A 115 -0.98 -6.30 -19.36
CA PHE A 115 -1.76 -7.49 -19.03
C PHE A 115 -3.24 -7.14 -18.88
N SER A 116 -4.10 -8.07 -19.28
CA SER A 116 -5.55 -7.99 -19.08
C SER A 116 -6.01 -9.04 -18.07
N SER A 117 -7.09 -8.78 -17.36
CA SER A 117 -7.72 -9.79 -16.50
C SER A 117 -8.27 -10.97 -17.33
N LYS A 118 -7.96 -12.20 -16.91
CA LYS A 118 -8.51 -13.45 -17.45
C LYS A 118 -10.00 -13.60 -17.15
N GLN A 119 -10.43 -13.09 -15.99
CA GLN A 119 -11.79 -13.25 -15.48
C GLN A 119 -12.77 -12.25 -16.11
N HIS A 120 -12.28 -11.15 -16.68
CA HIS A 120 -13.10 -10.06 -17.20
C HIS A 120 -12.81 -9.79 -18.68
N PRO A 121 -13.62 -10.31 -19.61
CA PRO A 121 -13.44 -10.08 -21.05
C PRO A 121 -13.40 -8.59 -21.43
N HIS A 122 -14.13 -7.74 -20.72
CA HIS A 122 -14.12 -6.28 -20.91
C HIS A 122 -12.75 -5.65 -20.63
N SER A 123 -11.84 -6.35 -19.95
CA SER A 123 -10.49 -5.84 -19.71
C SER A 123 -9.71 -5.65 -21.01
N GLU A 124 -9.80 -6.59 -21.96
CA GLU A 124 -9.16 -6.44 -23.27
C GLU A 124 -9.81 -5.34 -24.10
N ALA A 125 -11.14 -5.24 -24.10
CA ALA A 125 -11.86 -4.18 -24.82
C ALA A 125 -11.43 -2.79 -24.32
N PHE A 126 -11.40 -2.58 -23.00
CA PHE A 126 -10.93 -1.34 -22.39
C PHE A 126 -9.50 -0.99 -22.84
N LEU A 127 -8.58 -1.96 -22.80
CA LEU A 127 -7.19 -1.75 -23.20
C LEU A 127 -7.06 -1.41 -24.68
N GLN A 128 -7.87 -2.02 -25.56
CA GLN A 128 -7.87 -1.69 -26.99
C GLN A 128 -8.41 -0.28 -27.25
N GLU A 129 -9.50 0.10 -26.59
CA GLU A 129 -10.17 1.38 -26.78
C GLU A 129 -9.40 2.56 -26.16
N ASN A 130 -8.70 2.31 -25.05
CA ASN A 130 -8.04 3.33 -24.24
C ASN A 130 -6.51 3.18 -24.23
N PHE A 131 -5.92 2.58 -25.26
CA PHE A 131 -4.49 2.29 -25.27
C PHE A 131 -3.62 3.56 -25.15
N HIS A 132 -4.10 4.71 -25.65
CA HIS A 132 -3.42 5.99 -25.46
C HIS A 132 -3.23 6.32 -23.96
N ALA A 133 -4.20 6.02 -23.11
CA ALA A 133 -4.06 6.19 -21.66
C ALA A 133 -3.02 5.23 -21.06
N VAL A 134 -2.92 4.01 -21.60
CA VAL A 134 -1.90 3.04 -21.21
C VAL A 134 -0.50 3.54 -21.58
N ASP A 135 -0.34 4.11 -22.77
CA ASP A 135 0.92 4.72 -23.21
C ASP A 135 1.30 5.93 -22.37
N THR A 136 0.35 6.84 -22.12
CA THR A 136 0.59 8.01 -21.24
C THR A 136 0.96 7.58 -19.82
N PHE A 137 0.36 6.50 -19.31
CA PHE A 137 0.75 5.96 -18.01
C PHE A 137 2.17 5.39 -18.05
N GLY A 138 2.53 4.76 -19.16
CA GLY A 138 3.89 4.29 -19.41
C GLY A 138 4.93 5.40 -19.28
N ASP A 139 4.65 6.61 -19.76
CA ASP A 139 5.55 7.77 -19.63
C ASP A 139 5.75 8.21 -18.18
N VAL A 140 4.65 8.24 -17.41
CA VAL A 140 4.68 8.56 -15.99
C VAL A 140 5.55 7.55 -15.24
N LEU A 141 5.34 6.26 -15.49
CA LEU A 141 6.11 5.19 -14.86
C LEU A 141 7.58 5.21 -15.29
N GLN A 142 7.88 5.49 -16.56
CA GLN A 142 9.27 5.59 -17.04
C GLN A 142 10.05 6.69 -16.31
N ASN A 143 9.44 7.88 -16.17
CA ASN A 143 10.07 8.99 -15.45
C ASN A 143 10.32 8.62 -13.99
N LEU A 144 9.35 7.96 -13.33
CA LEU A 144 9.50 7.53 -11.94
C LEU A 144 10.52 6.40 -11.78
N CYS A 145 10.61 5.46 -12.73
CA CYS A 145 11.69 4.47 -12.75
C CYS A 145 13.06 5.16 -12.77
N GLY A 146 13.23 6.26 -13.51
CA GLY A 146 14.45 7.05 -13.49
C GLY A 146 14.76 7.68 -12.13
N VAL A 147 13.75 8.03 -11.33
CA VAL A 147 13.93 8.58 -9.97
C VAL A 147 14.39 7.50 -8.98
N TYR A 148 13.86 6.27 -9.10
CA TYR A 148 14.21 5.15 -8.23
C TYR A 148 15.39 4.29 -8.75
N ASP A 149 15.97 4.63 -9.90
CA ASP A 149 16.94 3.81 -10.63
C ASP A 149 16.44 2.37 -10.90
N LEU A 150 15.14 2.24 -11.17
CA LEU A 150 14.50 0.95 -11.48
C LEU A 150 14.63 0.62 -12.96
N ASN A 151 14.91 -0.65 -13.26
CA ASN A 151 14.87 -1.15 -14.63
C ASN A 151 13.42 -1.14 -15.15
N LEU A 152 13.16 -0.47 -16.28
CA LEU A 152 11.81 -0.44 -16.88
C LEU A 152 11.24 -1.84 -17.19
N GLY A 153 12.10 -2.85 -17.34
CA GLY A 153 11.71 -4.25 -17.53
C GLY A 153 11.16 -4.94 -16.27
N SER A 154 11.39 -4.36 -15.07
CA SER A 154 10.83 -4.83 -13.80
C SER A 154 9.44 -4.28 -13.50
N ILE A 155 8.90 -3.42 -14.36
CA ILE A 155 7.53 -2.92 -14.22
C ILE A 155 6.60 -3.47 -15.31
N ALA A 156 5.32 -3.53 -14.97
CA ALA A 156 4.23 -3.93 -15.85
C ALA A 156 2.97 -3.11 -15.56
N ILE A 157 2.15 -2.95 -16.57
CA ILE A 157 0.81 -2.38 -16.45
C ILE A 157 -0.20 -3.51 -16.58
N PHE A 158 -1.26 -3.49 -15.79
CA PHE A 158 -2.39 -4.38 -15.96
C PHE A 158 -3.71 -3.61 -15.91
N HIS A 159 -4.77 -4.25 -16.38
CA HIS A 159 -6.13 -3.74 -16.22
C HIS A 159 -7.02 -4.78 -15.55
N ASP A 160 -7.49 -4.44 -14.37
CA ASP A 160 -8.55 -5.16 -13.66
C ASP A 160 -9.73 -4.21 -13.41
N PRO A 161 -10.91 -4.46 -14.02
CA PRO A 161 -12.06 -3.57 -13.92
C PRO A 161 -12.72 -3.56 -12.54
N THR A 162 -12.56 -4.61 -11.72
CA THR A 162 -13.34 -4.79 -10.49
C THR A 162 -12.48 -4.86 -9.22
N GLY A 163 -11.25 -5.35 -9.31
CA GLY A 163 -10.36 -5.47 -8.16
C GLY A 163 -9.94 -4.14 -7.54
N GLY A 164 -9.78 -4.13 -6.22
CA GLY A 164 -9.33 -2.97 -5.43
C GLY A 164 -7.82 -2.71 -5.50
N THR A 165 -7.04 -3.64 -6.06
CA THR A 165 -5.59 -3.56 -6.11
C THR A 165 -5.12 -2.46 -7.07
N ILE A 166 -4.44 -1.47 -6.52
CA ILE A 166 -3.84 -0.34 -7.27
C ILE A 166 -2.52 -0.77 -7.90
N ALA A 167 -1.69 -1.46 -7.12
CA ALA A 167 -0.44 -2.05 -7.55
C ALA A 167 -0.14 -3.30 -6.71
N PHE A 168 0.77 -4.14 -7.20
CA PHE A 168 1.31 -5.26 -6.42
C PHE A 168 2.72 -5.60 -6.89
N ASN A 169 3.52 -6.17 -5.99
CA ASN A 169 4.82 -6.76 -6.30
C ASN A 169 4.70 -8.28 -6.49
N ALA A 170 5.05 -8.79 -7.68
CA ALA A 170 5.08 -10.22 -7.97
C ALA A 170 6.47 -10.64 -8.45
N GLY A 171 7.17 -11.40 -7.62
CA GLY A 171 8.50 -11.91 -7.97
C GLY A 171 9.52 -10.80 -8.23
N LYS A 172 9.45 -9.71 -7.46
CA LYS A 172 10.31 -8.51 -7.60
C LYS A 172 10.06 -7.72 -8.88
N ALA A 173 8.86 -7.86 -9.44
CA ALA A 173 8.38 -7.04 -10.52
C ALA A 173 7.11 -6.30 -10.09
N LEU A 174 7.05 -5.01 -10.35
CA LEU A 174 5.94 -4.16 -9.92
C LEU A 174 4.87 -4.10 -11.01
N HIS A 175 3.62 -4.33 -10.61
CA HIS A 175 2.48 -4.32 -11.51
C HIS A 175 1.53 -3.19 -11.09
N PHE A 176 1.15 -2.33 -12.04
CA PHE A 176 0.30 -1.17 -11.78
C PHE A 176 -1.03 -1.25 -12.55
N ASN A 177 -2.14 -1.02 -11.87
CA ASN A 177 -3.46 -1.08 -12.47
C ASN A 177 -3.80 0.23 -13.18
N VAL A 178 -3.88 0.19 -14.52
CA VAL A 178 -4.18 1.38 -15.34
C VAL A 178 -5.57 1.97 -15.07
N ARG A 179 -6.51 1.19 -14.50
CA ARG A 179 -7.85 1.68 -14.16
C ARG A 179 -7.79 2.91 -13.24
N PHE A 180 -6.90 2.87 -12.26
CA PHE A 180 -6.75 3.97 -11.31
C PHE A 180 -6.10 5.19 -11.95
N PHE A 181 -5.07 5.00 -12.78
CA PHE A 181 -4.47 6.10 -13.55
C PHE A 181 -5.50 6.75 -14.47
N TYR A 182 -6.29 5.93 -15.16
CA TYR A 182 -7.31 6.40 -16.07
C TYR A 182 -8.34 7.27 -15.36
N ALA A 183 -8.89 6.77 -14.26
CA ALA A 183 -9.95 7.46 -13.52
C ALA A 183 -9.44 8.70 -12.78
N LEU A 184 -8.27 8.64 -12.13
CA LEU A 184 -7.78 9.71 -11.27
C LEU A 184 -7.04 10.81 -12.04
N HIS A 185 -6.42 10.49 -13.18
CA HIS A 185 -5.52 11.41 -13.86
C HIS A 185 -5.82 11.58 -15.34
N TYR A 186 -5.96 10.50 -16.09
CA TYR A 186 -6.12 10.61 -17.55
C TYR A 186 -7.45 11.25 -17.96
N SER A 187 -8.58 10.73 -17.46
CA SER A 187 -9.92 11.23 -17.81
C SER A 187 -10.15 12.70 -17.40
N LEU A 188 -9.36 13.18 -16.43
CA LEU A 188 -9.40 14.55 -15.93
C LEU A 188 -8.35 15.46 -16.60
N ASN A 189 -7.62 14.98 -17.62
CA ASN A 189 -6.49 15.68 -18.25
C ASN A 189 -5.40 16.12 -17.27
N LYS A 190 -5.13 15.30 -16.25
CA LYS A 190 -4.14 15.51 -15.18
C LYS A 190 -2.97 14.52 -15.25
N SER A 191 -2.78 13.81 -16.36
CA SER A 191 -1.74 12.76 -16.50
C SER A 191 -0.33 13.22 -16.15
N HIS A 192 0.02 14.48 -16.41
CA HIS A 192 1.33 15.06 -16.12
C HIS A 192 1.31 16.06 -14.96
N SER A 193 0.26 16.05 -14.13
CA SER A 193 0.19 16.93 -12.98
C SER A 193 1.15 16.49 -11.88
N ARG A 194 1.53 17.43 -11.00
CA ARG A 194 2.28 17.12 -9.78
C ARG A 194 1.58 16.06 -8.95
N ASP A 195 0.24 16.12 -8.85
CA ASP A 195 -0.55 15.18 -8.06
C ASP A 195 -0.45 13.76 -8.63
N ALA A 196 -0.45 13.61 -9.96
CA ALA A 196 -0.27 12.31 -10.62
C ALA A 196 1.09 11.70 -10.30
N TYR A 197 2.17 12.47 -10.50
CA TYR A 197 3.52 12.00 -10.18
C TYR A 197 3.70 11.70 -8.68
N SER A 198 3.11 12.53 -7.80
CA SER A 198 3.20 12.34 -6.34
C SER A 198 2.48 11.06 -5.90
N TYR A 199 1.30 10.78 -6.47
CA TYR A 199 0.54 9.56 -6.20
C TYR A 199 1.34 8.33 -6.59
N TRP A 200 1.80 8.25 -7.84
CA TRP A 200 2.50 7.06 -8.34
C TRP A 200 3.91 6.91 -7.78
N PHE A 201 4.60 8.00 -7.42
CA PHE A 201 5.84 7.94 -6.64
C PHE A 201 5.61 7.21 -5.32
N THR A 202 4.59 7.62 -4.57
CA THR A 202 4.25 6.99 -3.28
C THR A 202 3.82 5.53 -3.46
N THR A 203 3.07 5.22 -4.53
CA THR A 203 2.70 3.83 -4.86
C THR A 203 3.94 2.99 -5.15
N ILE A 204 4.90 3.46 -5.95
CA ILE A 204 6.14 2.72 -6.21
C ILE A 204 6.91 2.48 -4.90
N ALA A 205 7.06 3.50 -4.06
CA ALA A 205 7.72 3.35 -2.77
C ALA A 205 7.05 2.28 -1.89
N HIS A 206 5.72 2.25 -1.86
CA HIS A 206 4.95 1.26 -1.10
C HIS A 206 5.22 -0.17 -1.57
N GLU A 207 5.31 -0.39 -2.88
CA GLU A 207 5.53 -1.74 -3.43
C GLU A 207 6.98 -2.23 -3.35
N LEU A 208 7.93 -1.32 -3.10
CA LEU A 208 9.34 -1.65 -2.88
C LEU A 208 9.67 -2.00 -1.42
N ALA A 209 8.82 -1.59 -0.47
CA ALA A 209 9.08 -1.67 0.97
C ALA A 209 8.75 -3.03 1.60
#